data_AF-A0A8J1VTH6-F1
#
_entry.id   AF-A0A8J1VTH6-F1
#
_cell.length_a   1.000
_cell.length_b   1.000
_cell.length_c   1.000
_cell.angle_alpha   90.00
_cell.angle_beta   90.00
_cell.angle_gamma   90.00
#
_symmetry.space_group_name_H-M   'P 1'
#
loop_
_entity.id
_entity.type
_entity.pdbx_description
1 polymer ?
#
loop_
_entity_poly.entity_id
_entity_poly.type
_entity_poly.pdbx_seq_one_letter_code
_entity_poly.pdbx_strand_id
1 'polypeptide(L)'
;MSEPATSKAERPASAQTSAQTSQPPSRKATSAQSSKLAKNKRLPATMITPSGAIEPSKKRGKAGQVSKKKKVRTEKGRERAIENEGKMEMKVREREERKAKRLRAKNAWQ
;
A
#
# COMPACT_ATOMS: atom_id res chain seq x y z
N MET A 1 -26.21 19.72 -40.17
CA MET A 1 -24.74 19.83 -40.21
C MET A 1 -24.24 20.28 -38.85
N SER A 2 -23.10 19.72 -38.44
CA SER A 2 -22.21 20.11 -37.33
C SER A 2 -22.62 19.76 -35.89
N GLU A 3 -22.00 18.68 -35.37
CA GLU A 3 -21.65 18.52 -33.94
C GLU A 3 -20.26 19.15 -33.66
N PRO A 4 -19.60 18.95 -32.49
CA PRO A 4 -19.67 19.82 -31.32
C PRO A 4 -18.28 20.34 -30.87
N ALA A 5 -18.22 21.34 -29.99
CA ALA A 5 -16.97 21.74 -29.34
C ALA A 5 -17.00 21.45 -27.84
N THR A 6 -16.34 20.37 -27.45
CA THR A 6 -15.85 20.15 -26.08
C THR A 6 -14.56 20.92 -25.88
N SER A 7 -14.44 21.76 -24.85
CA SER A 7 -13.13 22.11 -24.29
C SER A 7 -13.04 21.65 -22.84
N LYS A 8 -11.93 20.95 -22.61
CA LYS A 8 -11.54 20.20 -21.44
C LYS A 8 -10.67 21.10 -20.55
N ALA A 9 -10.83 20.90 -19.25
CA ALA A 9 -10.01 21.27 -18.10
C ALA A 9 -8.58 21.79 -18.37
N GLU A 10 -8.12 22.72 -17.51
CA GLU A 10 -6.95 22.48 -16.65
C GLU A 10 -6.73 23.64 -15.64
N ARG A 11 -6.76 23.32 -14.34
CA ARG A 11 -6.26 24.15 -13.25
C ARG A 11 -4.80 23.76 -12.99
N PRO A 12 -3.82 24.66 -13.05
CA PRO A 12 -2.53 24.39 -12.43
C PRO A 12 -2.56 24.90 -10.98
N ALA A 13 -2.74 23.98 -10.03
CA ALA A 13 -2.39 24.19 -8.64
C ALA A 13 -0.87 24.04 -8.50
N SER A 14 -0.14 25.15 -8.61
CA SER A 14 1.30 25.19 -8.36
C SER A 14 1.56 25.14 -6.85
N ALA A 15 1.67 23.93 -6.31
CA ALA A 15 2.23 23.67 -5.00
C ALA A 15 3.76 23.80 -5.07
N GLN A 16 4.28 24.98 -4.71
CA GLN A 16 5.70 25.14 -4.40
C GLN A 16 5.90 24.84 -2.91
N THR A 17 6.16 23.57 -2.58
CA THR A 17 6.77 23.21 -1.29
C THR A 17 8.27 23.31 -1.45
N SER A 18 8.85 24.43 -1.00
CA SER A 18 10.29 24.59 -0.85
C SER A 18 10.80 23.62 0.20
N ALA A 19 11.71 22.74 -0.22
CA ALA A 19 12.43 21.81 0.63
C ALA A 19 13.38 22.58 1.56
N GLN A 20 12.97 22.80 2.81
CA GLN A 20 13.86 23.21 3.89
C GLN A 20 14.58 21.97 4.42
N THR A 21 15.81 21.75 3.94
CA THR A 21 16.77 20.81 4.54
C THR A 21 17.25 21.38 5.86
N SER A 22 16.56 21.09 6.96
CA SER A 22 17.10 21.31 8.30
C SER A 22 17.99 20.12 8.69
N GLN A 23 19.30 20.31 8.70
CA GLN A 23 20.22 19.35 9.31
C GLN A 23 19.92 19.22 10.82
N PRO A 24 19.86 18.00 11.39
CA PRO A 24 19.75 17.85 12.83
C PRO A 24 21.10 18.17 13.51
N PRO A 25 21.11 18.82 14.69
CA PRO A 25 22.34 19.07 15.44
C PRO A 25 22.98 17.75 15.87
N SER A 26 24.30 17.65 15.72
CA SER A 26 25.10 16.50 16.15
C SER A 26 25.08 16.35 17.67
N ARG A 27 24.11 15.58 18.17
CA ARG A 27 24.08 15.18 19.57
C ARG A 27 25.18 14.12 19.76
N LYS A 28 26.20 14.47 20.56
CA LYS A 28 27.20 13.51 21.05
C LYS A 28 26.46 12.29 21.59
N ALA A 29 26.76 11.11 21.05
CA ALA A 29 26.12 9.86 21.42
C ALA A 29 26.47 9.53 22.88
N THR A 30 25.57 9.86 23.79
CA THR A 30 25.63 9.31 25.14
C THR A 30 25.39 7.82 25.01
N SER A 31 26.30 7.00 25.56
CA SER A 31 26.16 5.54 25.62
C SER A 31 24.80 5.20 26.23
N ALA A 32 23.84 4.88 25.36
CA ALA A 32 22.49 4.58 25.77
C ALA A 32 22.55 3.24 26.50
N GLN A 33 22.40 3.28 27.82
CA GLN A 33 22.41 2.06 28.64
C GLN A 33 21.43 1.04 28.04
N SER A 34 21.98 -0.08 27.56
CA SER A 34 21.27 -1.12 26.80
C SER A 34 20.04 -1.66 27.53
N SER A 35 20.07 -1.60 28.86
CA SER A 35 18.99 -2.00 29.77
C SER A 35 17.69 -1.20 29.57
N LYS A 36 17.76 0.07 29.15
CA LYS A 36 16.57 0.92 28.88
C LYS A 36 16.03 0.70 27.47
N LEU A 37 16.90 0.39 26.50
CA LEU A 37 16.48 0.05 25.13
C LEU A 37 15.76 -1.31 25.10
N ALA A 38 16.23 -2.30 25.86
CA ALA A 38 15.63 -3.64 25.92
C ALA A 38 14.17 -3.64 26.41
N LYS A 39 13.78 -2.63 27.21
CA LYS A 39 12.43 -2.53 27.80
C LYS A 39 11.47 -1.68 26.96
N ASN A 40 11.90 -1.10 25.83
CA ASN A 40 11.06 -0.24 25.02
C ASN A 40 10.16 -1.04 24.07
N LYS A 41 8.86 -1.12 24.40
CA LYS A 41 7.83 -1.83 23.62
C LYS A 41 7.63 -1.30 22.18
N ARG A 42 8.08 -0.07 21.89
CA ARG A 42 7.93 0.58 20.58
C ARG A 42 9.11 0.34 19.65
N LEU A 43 10.26 -0.12 20.17
CA LEU A 43 11.39 -0.47 19.33
C LEU A 43 11.18 -1.86 18.73
N PRO A 44 11.46 -2.07 17.44
CA PRO A 44 11.54 -3.40 16.89
C PRO A 44 12.62 -4.16 17.68
N ALA A 45 12.28 -5.35 18.19
CA ALA A 45 13.21 -6.24 18.87
C ALA A 45 14.19 -6.90 17.88
N THR A 46 14.65 -6.16 16.88
CA THR A 46 15.71 -6.58 15.97
C THR A 46 17.02 -6.27 16.66
N MET A 47 17.54 -7.26 17.38
CA MET A 47 18.92 -7.21 17.85
C MET A 47 19.82 -7.35 16.62
N ILE A 48 20.66 -6.35 16.36
CA ILE A 48 21.74 -6.52 15.37
C ILE A 48 22.80 -7.37 16.06
N THR A 49 23.09 -8.55 15.51
CA THR A 49 24.14 -9.43 16.03
C THR A 49 25.51 -8.75 15.88
N PRO A 50 26.54 -9.13 16.65
CA PRO A 50 27.90 -8.63 16.46
C PRO A 50 28.46 -8.85 15.04
N SER A 51 27.86 -9.78 14.28
CA SER A 51 28.15 -10.05 12.87
C SER A 51 27.36 -9.18 11.88
N GLY A 52 26.55 -8.22 12.36
CA GLY A 52 25.76 -7.30 11.54
C GLY A 52 24.44 -7.86 11.01
N ALA A 53 24.06 -9.08 11.40
CA ALA A 53 22.80 -9.69 10.97
C ALA A 53 21.63 -9.23 11.86
N ILE A 54 20.46 -9.03 11.25
CA ILE A 54 19.24 -8.66 11.97
C ILE A 54 18.61 -9.93 12.56
N GLU A 55 18.55 -10.06 13.89
CA GLU A 55 17.84 -11.17 14.53
C GLU A 55 16.31 -11.00 14.31
N PRO A 56 15.62 -11.99 13.71
CA PRO A 56 14.19 -11.92 13.52
C PRO A 56 13.45 -11.96 14.86
N SER A 57 12.39 -11.15 14.97
CA SER A 57 11.60 -11.04 16.21
C SER A 57 10.94 -12.37 16.59
N LYS A 58 11.39 -12.99 17.68
CA LYS A 58 10.77 -14.18 18.31
C LYS A 58 9.46 -13.82 19.03
N LYS A 59 8.52 -13.13 18.38
CA LYS A 59 7.16 -13.03 18.93
C LYS A 59 6.55 -14.42 18.86
N ARG A 60 6.36 -15.06 20.01
CA ARG A 60 5.53 -16.26 20.14
C ARG A 60 4.14 -15.90 19.64
N GLY A 61 3.85 -16.23 18.38
CA GLY A 61 2.52 -16.09 17.82
C GLY A 61 1.59 -16.90 18.72
N LYS A 62 0.72 -16.24 19.48
CA LYS A 62 -0.39 -16.94 20.11
C LYS A 62 -1.29 -17.41 18.98
N ALA A 63 -1.02 -18.61 18.48
CA ALA A 63 -1.93 -19.41 17.66
C ALA A 63 -3.12 -19.86 18.53
N GLY A 64 -3.68 -18.94 19.31
CA GLY A 64 -4.71 -19.18 20.31
C GLY A 64 -5.99 -18.54 19.84
N GLN A 65 -7.01 -19.38 19.67
CA GLN A 65 -8.43 -19.07 19.48
C GLN A 65 -8.75 -17.61 19.12
N VAL A 66 -9.04 -17.41 17.84
CA VAL A 66 -9.62 -16.17 17.35
C VAL A 66 -11.02 -16.03 17.96
N SER A 67 -11.29 -14.93 18.69
CA SER A 67 -12.60 -14.71 19.30
C SER A 67 -13.70 -14.67 18.24
N LYS A 68 -14.93 -15.08 18.59
CA LYS A 68 -16.08 -15.09 17.67
C LYS A 68 -16.25 -13.75 16.93
N LYS A 69 -16.13 -12.63 17.65
CA LYS A 69 -16.19 -11.27 17.08
C LYS A 69 -15.08 -10.99 16.07
N LYS A 70 -13.86 -11.46 16.32
CA LYS A 70 -12.73 -11.28 15.40
C LYS A 70 -12.89 -12.16 14.16
N LYS A 71 -13.40 -13.40 14.30
CA LYS A 71 -13.74 -14.28 13.16
C LYS A 71 -14.76 -13.64 12.22
N VAL A 72 -15.88 -13.15 12.75
CA VAL A 72 -16.93 -12.48 11.96
C VAL A 72 -16.38 -11.25 11.23
N ARG A 73 -15.54 -10.44 11.91
CA ARG A 73 -14.92 -9.27 11.27
C ARG A 73 -13.97 -9.68 10.13
N THR A 74 -13.19 -10.74 10.31
CA THR A 74 -12.29 -11.23 9.26
C THR A 74 -13.04 -11.84 8.09
N GLU A 75 -14.12 -12.60 8.34
CA GLU A 75 -14.95 -13.17 7.28
C GLU A 75 -15.67 -12.09 6.48
N LYS A 76 -16.28 -11.11 7.14
CA LYS A 76 -16.87 -9.94 6.45
C LYS A 76 -15.84 -9.15 5.63
N GLY A 77 -14.61 -9.05 6.12
CA GLY A 77 -13.51 -8.45 5.37
C GLY A 77 -13.12 -9.25 4.13
N ARG A 78 -13.12 -10.58 4.25
CA ARG A 78 -12.82 -11.51 3.16
C ARG A 78 -13.91 -11.48 2.08
N GLU A 79 -15.18 -11.49 2.46
CA GLU A 79 -16.31 -11.36 1.52
C GLU A 79 -16.25 -10.07 0.70
N ARG A 80 -15.95 -8.94 1.36
CA ARG A 80 -15.76 -7.65 0.67
C ARG A 80 -14.57 -7.65 -0.28
N ALA A 81 -13.50 -8.36 0.06
CA ALA A 81 -12.33 -8.49 -0.81
C ALA A 81 -12.68 -9.28 -2.09
N ILE A 82 -13.39 -10.40 -1.93
CA ILE A 82 -13.87 -11.24 -3.05
C ILE A 82 -14.83 -10.44 -3.95
N GLU A 83 -15.77 -9.68 -3.36
CA GLU A 83 -16.68 -8.83 -4.12
C GLU A 83 -15.94 -7.78 -4.95
N ASN A 84 -14.91 -7.14 -4.36
CA ASN A 84 -14.09 -6.17 -5.07
C ASN A 84 -13.25 -6.81 -6.18
N GLU A 85 -12.73 -8.01 -5.95
CA GLU A 85 -12.01 -8.78 -6.96
C GLU A 85 -12.92 -9.07 -8.17
N GLY A 86 -14.12 -9.58 -7.94
CA GLY A 86 -15.09 -9.83 -9.01
C GLY A 86 -15.47 -8.57 -9.79
N LYS A 87 -15.63 -7.42 -9.11
CA LYS A 87 -15.88 -6.13 -9.78
C LYS A 87 -14.72 -5.70 -10.66
N MET A 88 -13.48 -5.94 -10.24
CA MET A 88 -12.29 -5.59 -11.03
C MET A 88 -12.13 -6.52 -12.22
N GLU A 89 -12.38 -7.82 -12.05
CA GLU A 89 -12.38 -8.79 -13.15
C GLU A 89 -13.40 -8.42 -14.23
N MET A 90 -14.63 -8.06 -13.84
CA MET A 90 -15.67 -7.62 -14.77
C MET A 90 -15.24 -6.39 -15.58
N LYS A 91 -14.61 -5.40 -14.93
CA LYS A 91 -14.11 -4.19 -15.60
C LYS A 91 -12.99 -4.49 -16.58
N VAL A 92 -12.11 -5.44 -16.25
CA VAL A 92 -11.05 -5.89 -17.15
C VAL A 92 -11.67 -6.56 -18.37
N ARG A 93 -12.60 -7.49 -18.16
CA ARG A 93 -13.31 -8.18 -19.25
C ARG A 93 -14.01 -7.21 -20.19
N GLU A 94 -14.74 -6.21 -19.66
CA GLU A 94 -15.41 -5.19 -20.48
C GLU A 94 -14.42 -4.38 -21.33
N ARG A 95 -13.26 -4.03 -20.77
CA ARG A 95 -12.21 -3.31 -21.50
C ARG A 95 -11.59 -4.18 -22.59
N GLU A 96 -11.36 -5.44 -22.31
CA GLU A 96 -10.83 -6.40 -23.27
C GLU A 96 -11.80 -6.67 -24.41
N GLU A 97 -13.09 -6.87 -24.12
CA GLU A 97 -14.13 -7.01 -25.13
C GLU A 97 -14.22 -5.75 -26.01
N ARG A 98 -14.14 -4.56 -25.42
CA ARG A 98 -14.15 -3.30 -26.18
C ARG A 98 -12.92 -3.20 -27.10
N LYS A 99 -11.73 -3.61 -26.63
CA LYS A 99 -10.52 -3.68 -27.46
C LYS A 99 -10.66 -4.71 -28.57
N ALA A 100 -11.18 -5.90 -28.27
CA ALA A 100 -11.40 -6.97 -29.24
C ALA A 100 -12.40 -6.55 -30.32
N LYS A 101 -13.49 -5.86 -29.95
CA LYS A 101 -14.44 -5.27 -30.91
C LYS A 101 -13.77 -4.26 -31.83
N ARG A 102 -12.94 -3.36 -31.29
CA ARG A 102 -12.17 -2.39 -32.10
C ARG A 102 -11.20 -3.08 -33.04
N LEU A 103 -10.48 -4.10 -32.57
CA LEU A 103 -9.54 -4.86 -33.39
C LEU A 103 -10.25 -5.62 -34.51
N ARG A 104 -11.38 -6.27 -34.20
CA ARG A 104 -12.22 -6.95 -35.20
C ARG A 104 -12.73 -5.98 -36.25
N ALA A 105 -13.22 -4.82 -35.84
CA ALA A 105 -13.62 -3.77 -36.78
C ALA A 105 -12.43 -3.34 -37.63
N LYS A 106 -11.28 -3.01 -37.04
CA LYS A 106 -10.08 -2.61 -37.79
C LYS A 106 -9.66 -3.66 -38.84
N ASN A 107 -9.67 -4.93 -38.47
CA ASN A 107 -9.32 -6.02 -39.38
C ASN A 107 -10.36 -6.26 -40.48
N ALA A 108 -11.64 -5.99 -40.23
CA ALA A 108 -12.69 -6.14 -41.23
C ALA A 108 -12.68 -5.04 -42.30
N TRP A 109 -11.95 -3.95 -42.07
CA TRP A 109 -11.76 -2.83 -42.99
C TRP A 109 -10.40 -2.89 -43.73
N GLN A 110 -9.53 -3.86 -43.42
CA GLN A 110 -8.32 -4.15 -44.17
C GLN A 110 -8.59 -5.24 -45.21
#